data_AF-A0A7X0HVW9-F1
#
_entry.id   AF-A0A7X0HVW9-F1
#
_cell.length_a   1.000
_cell.length_b   1.000
_cell.length_c   1.000
_cell.angle_alpha   90.00
_cell.angle_beta   90.00
_cell.angle_gamma   90.00
#
_symmetry.space_group_name_H-M   'P 1'
#
loop_
_entity.id
_entity.type
_entity.pdbx_description
1 polymer ?
#
loop_
_entity_poly.entity_id
_entity_poly.type
_entity_poly.pdbx_seq_one_letter_code
_entity_poly.pdbx_strand_id
1 'polypeptide(L)'
;MSGVGQKDGRGGTNLCPSSVFTIKVAHFFFVLGGLILFQSIFGFIKGDSTKSFIPIFEKVAIYEKQKMGVEWCKEQKTGNVCRLVLSGFMFLQSYIYRDLPYQIFEIDLIFLLVMVFFLLVLINVSLIIRFKRIDPSTSELDLKGYTKESNLIGGVFGIVFALIVFIISIIYIIS
;
A
#
# COMPACT_ATOMS: atom_id res chain seq x y z
N MET A 1 32.27 -65.24 20.32
CA MET A 1 31.85 -65.04 21.72
C MET A 1 32.44 -63.71 22.16
N SER A 2 31.76 -62.62 22.45
CA SER A 2 30.35 -62.21 22.55
C SER A 2 30.37 -60.72 22.12
N GLY A 3 29.43 -60.18 21.35
CA GLY A 3 28.01 -60.07 21.68
C GLY A 3 27.79 -58.89 22.64
N VAL A 4 26.88 -57.98 22.26
CA VAL A 4 26.31 -56.83 23.02
C VAL A 4 27.07 -55.50 22.83
N GLY A 5 26.48 -54.38 22.41
CA GLY A 5 25.07 -54.09 22.13
C GLY A 5 24.92 -52.71 21.50
N GLN A 6 24.16 -52.69 20.41
CA GLN A 6 23.59 -51.53 19.74
C GLN A 6 22.60 -50.83 20.68
N LYS A 7 22.87 -49.57 21.05
CA LYS A 7 21.86 -48.67 21.62
C LYS A 7 21.54 -47.59 20.61
N ASP A 8 20.47 -47.90 19.90
CA ASP A 8 19.64 -47.08 19.04
C ASP A 8 19.15 -45.84 19.84
N GLY A 9 19.89 -44.74 19.74
CA GLY A 9 19.51 -43.44 20.27
C GLY A 9 18.51 -42.76 19.35
N ARG A 10 17.27 -43.27 19.33
CA ARG A 10 16.10 -42.59 18.74
C ARG A 10 15.79 -41.32 19.54
N GLY A 11 16.59 -40.28 19.32
CA GLY A 11 16.23 -38.90 19.59
C GLY A 11 15.28 -38.41 18.51
N GLY A 12 14.01 -38.83 18.59
CA GLY A 12 12.93 -38.23 17.83
C GLY A 12 12.71 -36.80 18.33
N THR A 13 13.52 -35.86 17.85
CA THR A 13 13.12 -34.46 17.86
C THR A 13 12.02 -34.33 16.82
N ASN A 14 10.80 -34.17 17.32
CA ASN A 14 9.69 -33.65 16.55
C ASN A 14 10.09 -32.27 16.01
N LEU A 15 10.77 -32.25 14.88
CA LEU A 15 10.83 -31.09 14.00
C LEU A 15 9.41 -30.94 13.47
N CYS A 16 8.55 -30.24 14.21
CA CYS A 16 7.44 -29.55 13.57
C CYS A 16 8.09 -28.74 12.45
N PRO A 17 7.78 -28.98 11.17
CA PRO A 17 8.13 -28.01 10.17
C PRO A 17 7.20 -26.83 10.46
N SER A 18 7.64 -25.90 11.30
CA SER A 18 7.18 -24.53 11.22
C SER A 18 7.79 -23.96 9.94
N SER A 19 7.41 -24.52 8.79
CA SER A 19 7.56 -23.89 7.48
C SER A 19 6.56 -22.74 7.45
N VAL A 20 6.80 -21.76 8.31
CA VAL A 20 6.22 -20.43 8.19
C VAL A 20 6.79 -19.93 6.89
N PHE A 21 5.95 -19.77 5.87
CA PHE A 21 6.32 -19.35 4.52
C PHE A 21 7.40 -18.25 4.58
N THR A 22 8.65 -18.62 4.31
CA THR A 22 9.77 -17.68 4.31
C THR A 22 9.70 -16.89 3.01
N ILE A 23 8.96 -15.78 3.04
CA ILE A 23 8.81 -14.91 1.88
C ILE A 23 10.02 -14.00 1.80
N LYS A 24 10.78 -14.12 0.71
CA LYS A 24 11.84 -13.16 0.38
C LYS A 24 11.24 -11.79 0.10
N VAL A 25 11.90 -10.73 0.56
CA VAL A 25 11.51 -9.33 0.32
C VAL A 25 11.26 -9.04 -1.17
N ALA A 26 12.08 -9.62 -2.06
CA ALA A 26 11.91 -9.48 -3.50
C ALA A 26 10.56 -10.03 -4.02
N HIS A 27 10.09 -11.17 -3.50
CA HIS A 27 8.80 -11.76 -3.88
C HIS A 27 7.63 -10.92 -3.35
N PHE A 28 7.75 -10.40 -2.13
CA PHE A 28 6.74 -9.50 -1.55
C PHE A 28 6.49 -8.28 -2.44
N PHE A 29 7.55 -7.56 -2.82
CA PHE A 29 7.44 -6.40 -3.69
C PHE A 29 6.96 -6.75 -5.10
N PHE A 30 7.36 -7.91 -5.64
CA PHE A 30 6.89 -8.37 -6.94
C PHE A 30 5.38 -8.58 -6.97
N VAL A 31 4.85 -9.33 -5.98
CA VAL A 31 3.42 -9.60 -5.86
C VAL A 31 2.64 -8.30 -5.62
N LEU A 32 3.11 -7.46 -4.70
CA LEU A 32 2.48 -6.17 -4.41
C LEU A 32 2.46 -5.26 -5.65
N GLY A 33 3.57 -5.19 -6.39
CA GLY A 33 3.68 -4.46 -7.65
C GLY A 33 2.68 -4.96 -8.70
N GLY A 34 2.52 -6.27 -8.84
CA GLY A 34 1.52 -6.88 -9.72
C GLY A 34 0.08 -6.56 -9.33
N LEU A 35 -0.26 -6.60 -8.04
CA LEU A 35 -1.59 -6.22 -7.54
C LEU A 35 -1.91 -4.75 -7.83
N ILE A 36 -0.96 -3.84 -7.58
CA ILE A 36 -1.13 -2.41 -7.84
C ILE A 36 -1.22 -2.15 -9.35
N LEU A 37 -0.44 -2.86 -10.17
CA LEU A 37 -0.51 -2.77 -11.63
C LEU A 37 -1.89 -3.14 -12.14
N PHE A 38 -2.42 -4.28 -11.68
CA PHE A 38 -3.75 -4.74 -12.04
C PHE A 38 -4.83 -3.72 -11.67
N GLN A 39 -4.77 -3.14 -10.46
CA GLN A 39 -5.68 -2.08 -10.04
C GLN A 39 -5.58 -0.83 -10.93
N SER A 40 -4.36 -0.45 -11.34
CA SER A 40 -4.14 0.69 -12.24
C SER A 40 -4.74 0.44 -13.62
N ILE A 41 -4.47 -0.73 -14.21
CA ILE A 41 -5.03 -1.15 -15.51
C ILE A 41 -6.56 -1.18 -15.46
N PHE A 42 -7.14 -1.80 -14.43
CA PHE A 42 -8.59 -1.83 -14.25
C PHE A 42 -9.17 -0.41 -14.11
N GLY A 43 -8.47 0.48 -13.40
CA GLY A 43 -8.83 1.88 -13.28
C GLY A 43 -8.83 2.62 -14.63
N PHE A 44 -7.83 2.38 -15.49
CA PHE A 44 -7.78 2.97 -16.84
C PHE A 44 -8.88 2.42 -17.75
N ILE A 45 -9.14 1.11 -17.71
CA ILE A 45 -10.23 0.47 -18.48
C ILE A 45 -11.59 1.02 -18.05
N LYS A 46 -11.79 1.22 -16.74
CA LYS A 46 -13.02 1.79 -16.18
C LYS A 46 -13.22 3.25 -16.62
N GLY A 47 -12.13 4.00 -16.82
CA GLY A 47 -12.15 5.36 -17.35
C GLY A 47 -13.08 6.27 -16.54
N ASP A 48 -14.09 6.83 -17.21
CA ASP A 48 -15.05 7.74 -16.60
C ASP A 48 -16.23 7.03 -15.92
N SER A 49 -16.29 5.71 -15.93
CA SER A 49 -17.41 4.97 -15.35
C SER A 49 -17.39 5.04 -13.83
N THR A 50 -18.56 5.23 -13.21
CA THR A 50 -18.73 5.18 -11.75
C THR A 50 -18.97 3.77 -11.22
N LYS A 51 -19.17 2.78 -12.12
CA LYS A 51 -19.53 1.40 -11.77
C LYS A 51 -18.55 0.78 -10.79
N SER A 52 -19.04 0.24 -9.69
CA SER A 52 -18.22 -0.44 -8.69
C SER A 52 -18.79 -1.82 -8.39
N PHE A 53 -17.94 -2.76 -7.98
CA PHE A 53 -18.40 -4.06 -7.50
C PHE A 53 -19.20 -3.93 -6.19
N ILE A 54 -18.85 -2.92 -5.37
CA ILE A 54 -19.51 -2.66 -4.09
C ILE A 54 -20.47 -1.46 -4.26
N PRO A 55 -21.78 -1.64 -4.03
CA PRO A 55 -22.78 -0.60 -4.31
C PRO A 55 -22.57 0.72 -3.54
N ILE A 56 -22.02 0.67 -2.33
CA ILE A 56 -21.76 1.89 -1.55
C ILE A 56 -20.74 2.81 -2.23
N PHE A 57 -19.69 2.22 -2.83
CA PHE A 57 -18.67 2.99 -3.54
C PHE A 57 -19.17 3.53 -4.87
N GLU A 58 -20.09 2.82 -5.53
CA GLU A 58 -20.75 3.35 -6.72
C GLU A 58 -21.60 4.58 -6.40
N LYS A 59 -22.39 4.54 -5.32
CA LYS A 59 -23.20 5.69 -4.87
C LYS A 59 -22.33 6.92 -4.58
N VAL A 60 -21.23 6.73 -3.86
CA VAL A 60 -20.27 7.81 -3.56
C VAL A 60 -19.64 8.35 -4.85
N ALA A 61 -19.23 7.46 -5.77
CA ALA A 61 -18.64 7.88 -7.04
C ALA A 61 -19.63 8.65 -7.93
N ILE A 62 -20.91 8.26 -7.96
CA ILE A 62 -21.95 9.00 -8.67
C ILE A 62 -22.14 10.39 -8.06
N TYR A 63 -22.27 10.46 -6.74
CA TYR A 63 -22.41 11.73 -6.01
C TYR A 63 -21.25 12.68 -6.31
N GLU A 64 -20.01 12.20 -6.19
CA GLU A 64 -18.81 13.00 -6.39
C GLU A 64 -18.61 13.42 -7.83
N LYS A 65 -18.92 12.52 -8.78
CA LYS A 65 -18.85 12.84 -10.21
C LYS A 65 -19.86 13.92 -10.59
N GLN A 66 -21.08 13.86 -10.06
CA GLN A 66 -22.10 14.90 -10.28
C GLN A 66 -21.67 16.27 -9.74
N LYS A 67 -20.84 16.29 -8.69
CA LYS A 67 -20.43 17.51 -8.02
C LYS A 67 -19.15 18.13 -8.59
N MET A 68 -18.18 17.30 -8.94
CA MET A 68 -16.88 17.72 -9.45
C MET A 68 -16.80 17.76 -10.99
N GLY A 69 -17.72 17.08 -11.69
CA GLY A 69 -17.76 17.04 -13.15
C GLY A 69 -16.43 16.57 -13.75
N VAL A 70 -15.81 17.43 -14.56
CA VAL A 70 -14.54 17.15 -15.26
C VAL A 70 -13.35 16.96 -14.30
N GLU A 71 -13.38 17.61 -13.12
CA GLU A 71 -12.31 17.45 -12.13
C GLU A 71 -12.29 16.04 -11.54
N TRP A 72 -13.45 15.37 -11.43
CA TRP A 72 -13.52 13.97 -11.02
C TRP A 72 -12.72 13.07 -11.98
N CYS A 73 -12.89 13.26 -13.29
CA CYS A 73 -12.14 12.51 -14.30
C CYS A 73 -10.63 12.75 -14.21
N LYS A 74 -10.21 13.99 -13.94
CA LYS A 74 -8.79 14.34 -13.74
C LYS A 74 -8.21 13.69 -12.48
N GLU A 75 -8.96 13.69 -11.39
CA GLU A 75 -8.59 13.03 -10.13
C GLU A 75 -8.40 11.52 -10.35
N GLN A 76 -9.38 10.84 -10.98
CA GLN A 76 -9.29 9.40 -11.27
C GLN A 76 -8.10 9.08 -12.19
N LYS A 77 -7.89 9.87 -13.25
CA LYS A 77 -6.76 9.67 -14.16
C LYS A 77 -5.43 9.85 -13.45
N THR A 78 -5.31 10.90 -12.63
CA THR A 78 -4.08 11.16 -11.87
C THR A 78 -3.82 10.05 -10.85
N GLY A 79 -4.86 9.59 -10.14
CA GLY A 79 -4.76 8.46 -9.22
C GLY A 79 -4.29 7.17 -9.90
N ASN A 80 -4.81 6.87 -11.10
CA ASN A 80 -4.38 5.69 -11.86
C ASN A 80 -2.92 5.81 -12.35
N VAL A 81 -2.49 7.01 -12.78
CA VAL A 81 -1.08 7.28 -13.11
C VAL A 81 -0.18 7.10 -11.88
N CYS A 82 -0.57 7.63 -10.72
CA CYS A 82 0.18 7.45 -9.47
C CYS A 82 0.30 5.97 -9.09
N ARG A 83 -0.77 5.18 -9.22
CA ARG A 83 -0.73 3.72 -9.01
C ARG A 83 0.22 3.03 -9.99
N LEU A 84 0.23 3.44 -11.26
CA LEU A 84 1.13 2.88 -12.26
C LEU A 84 2.59 3.15 -11.91
N VAL A 85 2.91 4.40 -11.54
CA VAL A 85 4.25 4.81 -11.09
C VAL A 85 4.65 4.01 -9.84
N LEU A 86 3.76 3.89 -8.86
CA LEU A 86 4.01 3.13 -7.63
C LEU A 86 4.27 1.65 -7.92
N SER A 87 3.53 1.04 -8.84
CA SER A 87 3.79 -0.34 -9.29
C SER A 87 5.18 -0.48 -9.91
N GLY A 88 5.59 0.46 -10.76
CA GLY A 88 6.95 0.51 -11.30
C GLY A 88 8.02 0.58 -10.21
N PHE A 89 7.80 1.41 -9.18
CA PHE A 89 8.68 1.46 -8.00
C PHE A 89 8.73 0.12 -7.26
N MET A 90 7.61 -0.58 -7.08
CA MET A 90 7.59 -1.90 -6.44
C MET A 90 8.41 -2.93 -7.24
N PHE A 91 8.30 -2.94 -8.56
CA PHE A 91 9.13 -3.82 -9.40
C PHE A 91 10.61 -3.46 -9.33
N LEU A 92 10.95 -2.17 -9.27
CA LEU A 92 12.32 -1.73 -9.05
C LEU A 92 12.87 -2.23 -7.71
N GLN A 93 12.09 -2.13 -6.63
CA GLN A 93 12.48 -2.69 -5.33
C GLN A 93 12.69 -4.20 -5.40
N SER A 94 11.77 -4.92 -6.04
CA SER A 94 11.91 -6.37 -6.26
C SER A 94 13.19 -6.72 -7.01
N TYR A 95 13.53 -5.96 -8.06
CA TYR A 95 14.74 -6.15 -8.84
C TYR A 95 16.01 -5.92 -8.01
N ILE A 96 16.06 -4.85 -7.21
CA ILE A 96 17.20 -4.53 -6.33
C ILE A 96 17.41 -5.64 -5.29
N TYR A 97 16.33 -6.19 -4.73
CA TYR A 97 16.41 -7.16 -3.64
C TYR A 97 16.53 -8.63 -4.09
N ARG A 98 16.51 -8.92 -5.40
CA ARG A 98 16.45 -10.31 -5.91
C ARG A 98 17.68 -11.15 -5.57
N ASP A 99 18.86 -10.53 -5.56
CA ASP A 99 20.16 -11.20 -5.43
C ASP A 99 20.67 -11.25 -3.99
N LEU A 100 19.88 -10.74 -3.02
CA LEU A 100 20.25 -10.70 -1.61
C LEU A 100 19.80 -12.01 -0.91
N PRO A 101 20.74 -12.89 -0.51
CA PRO A 101 20.42 -14.26 -0.12
C PRO A 101 19.69 -14.41 1.22
N TYR A 102 19.63 -13.37 2.06
CA TYR A 102 19.13 -13.44 3.44
C TYR A 102 18.14 -12.35 3.84
N GLN A 103 17.54 -11.64 2.88
CA GLN A 103 16.44 -10.72 3.21
C GLN A 103 15.12 -11.46 3.28
N ILE A 104 14.91 -12.11 4.43
CA ILE A 104 13.61 -12.58 4.86
C ILE A 104 12.82 -11.37 5.33
N PHE A 105 11.53 -11.33 4.99
CA PHE A 105 10.64 -10.28 5.47
C PHE A 105 10.34 -10.49 6.96
N GLU A 106 11.27 -10.08 7.82
CA GLU A 106 11.13 -10.07 9.27
C GLU A 106 10.89 -8.64 9.71
N ILE A 107 9.61 -8.27 9.84
CA ILE A 107 9.21 -6.99 10.40
C ILE A 107 8.76 -7.22 11.84
N ASP A 108 9.33 -6.46 12.77
CA ASP A 108 8.89 -6.41 14.15
C ASP A 108 7.42 -5.97 14.24
N LEU A 109 6.64 -6.72 15.01
CA LEU A 109 5.21 -6.47 15.18
C LEU A 109 4.92 -5.04 15.71
N ILE A 110 5.75 -4.54 16.61
CA ILE A 110 5.60 -3.19 17.18
C ILE A 110 5.84 -2.16 16.09
N PHE A 111 6.91 -2.31 15.31
CA PHE A 111 7.20 -1.42 14.18
C PHE A 111 6.08 -1.45 13.14
N LEU A 112 5.56 -2.64 12.81
CA LEU A 112 4.41 -2.80 11.91
C LEU A 112 3.16 -2.07 12.44
N LEU A 113 2.86 -2.22 13.73
CA LEU A 113 1.70 -1.59 14.35
C LEU A 113 1.80 -0.06 14.30
N VAL A 114 2.98 0.49 14.60
CA VAL A 114 3.26 1.92 14.47
C VAL A 114 3.03 2.39 13.02
N MET A 115 3.56 1.67 12.04
CA MET A 115 3.36 1.99 10.63
C MET A 115 1.88 1.95 10.22
N VAL A 116 1.14 0.93 10.66
CA VAL A 116 -0.31 0.81 10.39
C VAL A 116 -1.08 1.97 11.04
N PHE A 117 -0.76 2.34 12.29
CA PHE A 117 -1.39 3.47 12.96
C PHE A 117 -1.20 4.77 12.16
N PHE A 118 0.02 5.04 11.72
CA PHE A 118 0.34 6.22 10.92
C PHE A 118 -0.39 6.22 9.56
N LEU A 119 -0.49 5.07 8.90
CA LEU A 119 -1.27 4.93 7.67
C LEU A 119 -2.77 5.20 7.90
N LEU A 120 -3.33 4.71 9.02
CA LEU A 120 -4.72 5.00 9.37
C LEU A 120 -4.94 6.49 9.62
N VAL A 121 -4.05 7.16 10.34
CA VAL A 121 -4.12 8.62 10.53
C VAL A 121 -4.12 9.34 9.18
N LEU A 122 -3.22 8.97 8.27
CA LEU A 122 -3.14 9.60 6.95
C LEU A 122 -4.44 9.40 6.15
N ILE A 123 -4.98 8.18 6.10
CA ILE A 123 -6.25 7.89 5.41
C ILE A 123 -7.39 8.73 6.01
N ASN A 124 -7.49 8.81 7.34
CA ASN A 124 -8.54 9.57 8.01
C ASN A 124 -8.42 11.08 7.73
N VAL A 125 -7.22 11.64 7.79
CA VAL A 125 -6.97 13.06 7.46
C VAL A 125 -7.36 13.34 6.01
N SER A 126 -6.96 12.47 5.06
CA SER A 126 -7.34 12.61 3.65
C SER A 126 -8.85 12.60 3.46
N LEU A 127 -9.57 11.71 4.14
CA LEU A 127 -11.04 11.65 4.08
C LEU A 127 -11.68 12.92 4.64
N ILE A 128 -11.19 13.44 5.78
CA ILE A 128 -11.71 14.67 6.39
C ILE A 128 -11.51 15.86 5.46
N ILE A 129 -10.32 16.03 4.88
CA ILE A 129 -10.03 17.11 3.93
C ILE A 129 -10.98 17.02 2.73
N ARG A 130 -11.22 15.80 2.24
CA ARG A 130 -12.11 15.54 1.12
C ARG A 130 -13.55 15.92 1.42
N PHE A 131 -14.12 15.45 2.53
CA PHE A 131 -15.50 15.79 2.92
C PHE A 131 -15.66 17.29 3.17
N LYS A 132 -14.74 17.91 3.92
CA LYS A 132 -14.78 19.36 4.18
C LYS A 132 -14.73 20.20 2.92
N ARG A 133 -14.11 19.70 1.85
CA ARG A 133 -13.94 20.45 0.61
C ARG A 133 -15.01 20.14 -0.43
N ILE A 134 -15.46 18.89 -0.52
CA ILE A 134 -16.46 18.47 -1.50
C ILE A 134 -17.87 18.78 -0.99
N ASP A 135 -18.21 18.49 0.27
CA ASP A 135 -19.59 18.60 0.79
C ASP A 135 -20.21 20.01 0.74
N PRO A 136 -19.50 21.11 1.05
CA PRO A 136 -20.10 22.44 1.02
C PRO A 136 -20.15 23.08 -0.38
N SER A 137 -19.41 22.55 -1.37
CA SER A 137 -19.43 23.11 -2.73
C SER A 137 -20.81 22.95 -3.37
N THR A 138 -21.31 23.98 -4.04
CA THR A 138 -22.65 23.94 -4.66
C THR A 138 -22.59 23.95 -6.17
N SER A 139 -21.45 24.32 -6.75
CA SER A 139 -21.21 24.38 -8.18
C SER A 139 -19.88 23.74 -8.56
N GLU A 140 -19.80 23.20 -9.79
CA GLU A 140 -18.55 22.73 -10.38
C GLU A 140 -17.48 23.84 -10.44
N LEU A 141 -17.90 25.12 -10.54
CA LEU A 141 -17.00 26.26 -10.55
C LEU A 141 -16.22 26.41 -9.23
N ASP A 142 -16.83 26.05 -8.10
CA ASP A 142 -16.19 26.11 -6.77
C ASP A 142 -15.05 25.08 -6.65
N LEU A 143 -15.09 24.03 -7.47
CA LEU A 143 -14.17 22.91 -7.47
C LEU A 143 -13.17 22.98 -8.63
N LYS A 144 -13.20 24.04 -9.44
CA LYS A 144 -12.26 24.22 -10.54
C LYS A 144 -10.82 24.27 -10.03
N GLY A 145 -9.98 23.36 -10.53
CA GLY A 145 -8.57 23.26 -10.10
C GLY A 145 -8.36 22.48 -8.79
N TYR A 146 -9.43 21.95 -8.18
CA TYR A 146 -9.37 21.11 -6.98
C TYR A 146 -8.33 20.00 -7.09
N THR A 147 -8.27 19.30 -8.23
CA THR A 147 -7.34 18.18 -8.43
C THR A 147 -5.87 18.59 -8.23
N LYS A 148 -5.49 19.76 -8.78
CA LYS A 148 -4.11 20.25 -8.69
C LYS A 148 -3.76 20.63 -7.25
N GLU A 149 -4.66 21.33 -6.57
CA GLU A 149 -4.46 21.72 -5.17
C GLU A 149 -4.42 20.50 -4.24
N SER A 150 -5.33 19.55 -4.43
CA SER A 150 -5.38 18.30 -3.67
C SER A 150 -4.09 17.49 -3.85
N ASN A 151 -3.57 17.37 -5.08
CA ASN A 151 -2.29 16.71 -5.34
C ASN A 151 -1.10 17.45 -4.72
N LEU A 152 -1.09 18.79 -4.72
CA LEU A 152 -0.03 19.57 -4.08
C LEU A 152 -0.04 19.35 -2.56
N ILE A 153 -1.22 19.45 -1.94
CA ILE A 153 -1.42 19.20 -0.51
C ILE A 153 -0.97 17.77 -0.18
N GLY A 154 -1.44 16.78 -0.96
CA GLY A 154 -1.05 15.38 -0.82
C GLY A 154 0.47 15.17 -0.95
N GLY A 155 1.13 15.87 -1.88
CA GLY A 155 2.57 15.83 -2.03
C GLY A 155 3.32 16.37 -0.80
N VAL A 156 2.88 17.52 -0.26
CA VAL A 156 3.46 18.11 0.95
C VAL A 156 3.29 17.17 2.15
N PHE A 157 2.08 16.66 2.39
CA PHE A 157 1.81 15.70 3.46
C PHE A 157 2.61 14.40 3.27
N GLY A 158 2.75 13.92 2.03
CA GLY A 158 3.54 12.74 1.70
C GLY A 158 5.03 12.92 2.03
N ILE A 159 5.62 14.07 1.72
CA ILE A 159 7.01 14.38 2.07
C ILE A 159 7.20 14.44 3.59
N VAL A 160 6.31 15.15 4.30
CA VAL A 160 6.37 15.23 5.76
C VAL A 160 6.24 13.83 6.38
N PHE A 161 5.32 13.02 5.89
CA PHE A 161 5.14 11.64 6.32
C PHE A 161 6.37 10.78 6.07
N ALA A 162 6.98 10.88 4.88
CA ALA A 162 8.19 10.15 4.54
C ALA A 162 9.35 10.51 5.48
N LEU A 163 9.50 11.80 5.84
CA LEU A 163 10.51 12.25 6.80
C LEU A 163 10.26 11.68 8.20
N ILE A 164 9.01 11.68 8.66
CA ILE A 164 8.64 11.09 9.97
C ILE A 164 8.99 9.60 10.00
N VAL A 165 8.56 8.84 8.99
CA VAL A 165 8.86 7.40 8.87
C VAL A 165 10.37 7.16 8.80
N PHE A 166 11.10 7.98 8.05
CA PHE A 166 12.55 7.87 7.95
C PHE A 166 13.23 8.08 9.31
N ILE A 167 12.85 9.13 10.05
CA ILE A 167 13.39 9.42 11.39
C ILE A 167 13.08 8.26 12.36
N ILE A 168 11.82 7.79 12.39
CA ILE A 168 11.42 6.65 13.23
C ILE A 168 12.23 5.40 12.88
N SER A 169 12.46 5.14 11.59
CA SER A 169 13.24 3.98 11.14
C SER A 169 14.70 4.07 11.60
N ILE A 170 15.33 5.26 11.51
CA ILE A 170 16.70 5.46 11.99
C ILE A 170 16.79 5.26 13.50
N ILE A 171 15.85 5.84 14.28
CA ILE A 171 15.80 5.66 15.73
C ILE A 171 15.63 4.17 16.08
N TYR A 172 14.74 3.46 15.38
CA TYR A 172 14.49 2.05 15.58
C TYR A 172 15.72 1.18 15.30
N ILE A 173 16.51 1.49 14.27
CA ILE A 173 17.74 0.75 13.94
C ILE A 173 18.86 1.02 14.96
N ILE A 174 18.92 2.22 15.55
CA ILE A 174 19.96 2.61 16.52
C ILE A 174 19.67 2.06 17.93
N SER A 175 18.39 1.90 18.28
CA SER A 175 17.94 1.47 19.62
C SER A 175 18.11 -0.03 19.82
#